data_AF-A0A3M1J8I9-F1
#
_entry.id   AF-A0A3M1J8I9-F1
#
_cell.length_a   1.000
_cell.length_b   1.000
_cell.length_c   1.000
_cell.angle_alpha   90.00
_cell.angle_beta   90.00
_cell.angle_gamma   90.00
#
_symmetry.space_group_name_H-M   'P 1'
#
loop_
_entity.id
_entity.type
_entity.pdbx_description
1 polymer ?
#
loop_
_entity_poly.entity_id
_entity_poly.type
_entity_poly.pdbx_seq_one_letter_code
_entity_poly.pdbx_strand_id
1 'polypeptide(L)' 'FNPAFAETMTFVKDFWNIPEYGELLRVSQTELGNYIVGGQGDAQAVMDSIAEQHDQILKDAGYIK' A
#
# COMPACT_ATOMS: atom_id res chain seq x y z
N PHE A 1 19.85 -23.38 5.27
CA PHE A 1 20.01 -21.95 5.00
C PHE A 1 19.52 -21.71 3.58
N ASN A 2 18.49 -20.87 3.36
CA ASN A 2 17.96 -20.58 2.03
C ASN A 2 18.67 -19.34 1.47
N PRO A 3 19.55 -19.46 0.45
CA PRO A 3 20.31 -18.33 -0.08
C PRO A 3 19.41 -17.21 -0.65
N ALA A 4 18.32 -17.58 -1.33
CA ALA A 4 17.37 -16.61 -1.88
C ALA A 4 16.67 -15.80 -0.77
N PHE A 5 16.34 -16.46 0.35
CA PHE A 5 15.80 -15.75 1.51
C PHE A 5 16.83 -14.78 2.12
N ALA A 6 18.08 -15.19 2.28
CA ALA A 6 19.14 -14.33 2.80
C ALA A 6 19.40 -13.10 1.91
N GLU A 7 19.38 -13.28 0.58
CA GLU A 7 19.50 -12.18 -0.38
C GLU A 7 18.33 -11.19 -0.24
N THR A 8 17.10 -11.68 -0.10
CA THR A 8 15.91 -10.80 0.04
C THR A 8 15.95 -9.91 1.28
N MET A 9 16.55 -10.37 2.38
CA MET A 9 16.68 -9.59 3.61
C MET A 9 17.62 -8.39 3.46
N THR A 10 18.43 -8.33 2.40
CA THR A 10 19.29 -7.17 2.14
C THR A 10 18.53 -5.98 1.54
N PHE A 11 17.36 -6.21 0.94
CA PHE A 11 16.57 -5.16 0.28
C PHE A 11 15.13 -5.05 0.76
N VAL A 12 14.67 -5.95 1.63
CA VAL A 12 13.35 -5.83 2.29
C VAL A 12 13.28 -4.49 3.04
N LYS A 13 12.11 -3.85 2.99
CA LYS A 13 11.81 -2.65 3.76
C LYS A 13 10.94 -3.02 4.96
N ASP A 14 11.14 -2.33 6.06
CA ASP A 14 10.28 -2.45 7.22
C ASP A 14 8.85 -2.01 6.87
N PHE A 15 7.87 -2.69 7.48
CA PHE A 15 6.49 -2.29 7.40
C PHE A 15 6.16 -1.29 8.51
N TRP A 16 5.11 -0.51 8.31
CA TRP A 16 4.66 0.47 9.27
C TRP A 16 3.90 -0.23 10.39
N ASN A 17 4.36 -0.09 11.63
CA ASN A 17 3.73 -0.69 12.79
C ASN A 17 2.76 0.29 13.47
N ILE A 18 1.75 0.75 12.73
CA ILE A 18 0.68 1.65 13.21
C ILE A 18 -0.69 0.94 13.12
N PRO A 19 -1.67 1.27 13.99
CA PRO A 19 -3.00 0.67 13.94
C PRO A 19 -3.69 0.76 12.57
N GLU A 20 -3.46 1.86 11.85
CA GLU A 20 -4.08 2.20 10.57
C GLU A 20 -3.47 1.45 9.39
N TYR A 21 -2.35 0.74 9.58
CA TYR A 21 -1.69 0.00 8.51
C TYR A 21 -2.62 -1.03 7.85
N GLY A 22 -3.54 -1.62 8.62
CA GLY A 22 -4.57 -2.50 8.08
C GLY A 22 -5.51 -1.80 7.08
N GLU A 23 -5.89 -0.55 7.35
CA GLU A 23 -6.72 0.25 6.44
C GLU A 23 -5.94 0.65 5.18
N LEU A 24 -4.68 1.04 5.33
CA LEU A 24 -3.80 1.33 4.19
C LEU A 24 -3.69 0.11 3.26
N LEU A 25 -3.50 -1.09 3.83
CA LEU A 25 -3.48 -2.33 3.06
C LEU A 25 -4.82 -2.61 2.36
N ARG A 26 -5.95 -2.39 3.03
CA ARG A 26 -7.29 -2.60 2.45
C ARG A 26 -7.52 -1.72 1.22
N VAL A 27 -7.12 -0.44 1.29
CA VAL A 27 -7.21 0.49 0.14
C VAL A 27 -6.40 -0.06 -1.03
N SER A 28 -5.13 -0.39 -0.80
CA SER A 28 -4.26 -0.91 -1.87
C SER A 28 -4.83 -2.17 -2.50
N GLN A 29 -5.35 -3.12 -1.71
CA GLN A 29 -5.91 -4.36 -2.24
C GLN A 29 -7.19 -4.12 -3.06
N THR A 30 -8.01 -3.17 -2.66
CA THR A 30 -9.26 -2.84 -3.36
C THR A 30 -8.96 -2.19 -4.71
N GLU A 31 -8.14 -1.13 -4.71
CA GLU A 31 -7.82 -0.37 -5.91
C GLU A 31 -7.02 -1.20 -6.92
N LEU A 32 -6.00 -1.92 -6.46
CA LEU A 32 -5.23 -2.82 -7.32
C LEU A 32 -6.08 -4.00 -7.83
N GLY A 33 -6.99 -4.53 -7.01
CA GLY A 33 -7.91 -5.58 -7.42
C GLY A 33 -8.86 -5.13 -8.54
N ASN A 34 -9.46 -3.94 -8.39
CA ASN A 34 -10.33 -3.35 -9.40
C ASN A 34 -9.59 -3.15 -10.74
N TYR A 35 -8.34 -2.69 -10.70
CA TYR A 35 -7.54 -2.48 -11.89
C TYR A 35 -7.05 -3.78 -12.53
N ILE A 36 -6.33 -4.63 -11.77
CA ILE A 36 -5.64 -5.81 -12.30
C ILE A 36 -6.63 -6.91 -12.66
N VAL A 37 -7.63 -7.16 -11.81
CA VAL A 37 -8.60 -8.25 -12.00
C VAL A 37 -9.84 -7.74 -12.73
N GLY A 38 -10.34 -6.57 -12.31
CA GLY A 38 -11.55 -6.00 -12.88
C GLY A 38 -11.35 -5.30 -14.23
N GLY A 39 -10.12 -4.94 -14.59
CA GLY A 39 -9.82 -4.17 -15.80
C GLY A 39 -10.42 -2.75 -15.75
N GLN A 40 -10.59 -2.19 -14.56
CA GLN A 40 -11.26 -0.90 -14.34
C GLN A 40 -10.25 0.22 -14.10
N GLY A 41 -10.47 1.36 -14.76
CA GLY A 41 -9.64 2.56 -14.59
C GLY A 41 -8.32 2.54 -15.35
N ASP A 42 -7.55 3.61 -15.17
CA ASP A 42 -6.20 3.76 -15.69
C ASP A 42 -5.18 3.59 -14.56
N ALA A 43 -3.98 3.07 -14.87
CA ALA A 43 -2.95 2.80 -13.87
C ALA A 43 -2.59 4.05 -13.05
N GLN A 44 -2.48 5.21 -13.68
CA GLN A 44 -2.14 6.43 -12.97
C GLN A 44 -3.29 6.85 -12.04
N ALA A 45 -4.53 6.86 -12.53
CA ALA A 45 -5.68 7.23 -11.73
C ALA A 45 -5.87 6.32 -10.50
N VAL A 46 -5.60 5.02 -10.66
CA VAL A 46 -5.65 4.03 -9.56
C VAL A 46 -4.58 4.33 -8.51
N MET A 47 -3.35 4.61 -8.94
CA MET A 47 -2.25 4.96 -8.03
C MET A 47 -2.50 6.30 -7.32
N ASP A 48 -3.04 7.29 -8.03
CA ASP A 48 -3.40 8.59 -7.46
C ASP A 48 -4.51 8.42 -6.41
N SER A 49 -5.52 7.58 -6.68
CA SER A 49 -6.58 7.28 -5.71
C SER A 49 -6.07 6.59 -4.45
N ILE A 50 -5.15 5.63 -4.57
CA ILE A 50 -4.51 5.00 -3.41
C ILE A 50 -3.78 6.06 -2.58
N ALA A 51 -3.01 6.93 -3.24
CA ALA A 51 -2.22 7.97 -2.57
C ALA A 51 -3.13 8.97 -1.83
N GLU A 52 -4.20 9.43 -2.45
CA GLU A 52 -5.18 10.34 -1.82
C GLU A 52 -5.85 9.71 -0.60
N GLN A 53 -6.29 8.45 -0.70
CA GLN A 53 -6.92 7.74 0.40
C GLN A 53 -5.94 7.47 1.55
N HIS A 54 -4.70 7.08 1.24
CA HIS A 54 -3.64 6.90 2.24
C HIS A 54 -3.30 8.21 2.95
N ASP A 55 -3.18 9.30 2.20
CA ASP A 55 -2.93 10.65 2.74
C ASP A 55 -4.04 11.06 3.70
N GLN A 56 -5.31 10.86 3.33
CA GLN A 56 -6.45 11.15 4.19
C GLN A 56 -6.43 10.32 5.48
N ILE A 57 -6.20 9.01 5.40
CA ILE A 57 -6.11 8.12 6.58
C ILE A 57 -5.00 8.59 7.53
N LEU A 58 -3.83 8.91 6.98
CA LEU A 58 -2.68 9.34 7.78
C LEU A 58 -2.88 10.74 8.39
N LYS A 59 -3.60 11.64 7.71
CA LYS A 59 -4.02 12.93 8.27
C LYS A 59 -5.02 12.78 9.39
N ASP A 60 -6.04 11.94 9.22
CA ASP A 60 -7.07 11.70 10.23
C ASP A 60 -6.50 11.05 11.49
N ALA A 61 -5.49 10.18 11.34
CA ALA A 61 -4.74 9.60 12.45
C ALA A 61 -3.68 10.55 13.06
N GLY A 62 -3.46 11.72 12.45
CA GLY A 62 -2.56 12.76 12.95
C GLY A 62 -1.06 12.50 12.69
N TYR A 63 -0.71 11.59 11.79
CA TYR A 63 0.68 11.30 11.43
C TYR A 63 1.29 12.35 10.49
N ILE A 64 0.47 12.94 9.62
CA ILE A 64 0.88 13.95 8.63
C ILE A 64 -0.15 15.10 8.57
N LYS A 65 0.23 16.23 7.95
CA LYS A 65 -0.59 17.47 7.87
C LYS A 65 -0.94 17.83 6.43
#